data_AF-A0A358NE93-F1
#
_entry.id   AF-A0A358NE93-F1
#
_cell.length_a   1.000
_cell.length_b   1.000
_cell.length_c   1.000
_cell.angle_alpha   90.00
_cell.angle_beta   90.00
_cell.angle_gamma   90.00
#
_symmetry.space_group_name_H-M   'P 1'
#
loop_
_entity.id
_entity.type
_entity.pdbx_description
1 polymer ?
#
loop_
_entity_poly.entity_id
_entity_poly.type
_entity_poly.pdbx_seq_one_letter_code
_entity_poly.pdbx_strand_id
1 'polypeptide(L)'
;PKFRPATSAVGLLCRMYTGWDKKHPGIIAGVKELSKHGVSKNDFYYNYYAAQVLRQYGGAEWDKFNVEMRDYLVASQAQEGGAKGSWYVKGGHTSNAGRLCITSFATMMLEVYYRHMPLYAEAAGEEDFPL
;
A
#
# COMPACT_ATOMS: atom_id res chain seq x y z
N PRO A 1 -5.75 8.04 -20.85
CA PRO A 1 -4.50 7.28 -20.56
C PRO A 1 -4.83 5.89 -20.00
N LYS A 2 -4.09 4.85 -20.37
CA LYS A 2 -4.29 3.49 -19.82
C LYS A 2 -3.76 3.44 -18.39
N PHE A 3 -4.55 2.88 -17.47
CA PHE A 3 -4.14 2.70 -16.07
C PHE A 3 -2.91 1.76 -15.98
N ARG A 4 -1.93 2.16 -15.16
CA ARG A 4 -0.70 1.42 -14.91
C ARG A 4 -0.50 1.36 -13.38
N PRO A 5 -0.90 0.27 -12.70
CA PRO A 5 -1.11 0.27 -11.24
C PRO A 5 0.07 0.83 -10.44
N ALA A 6 1.28 0.30 -10.65
CA ALA A 6 2.48 0.72 -9.92
C ALA A 6 2.85 2.19 -10.17
N THR A 7 2.94 2.61 -11.44
CA THR A 7 3.30 4.00 -11.79
C THR A 7 2.21 5.01 -11.42
N SER A 8 0.94 4.58 -11.41
CA SER A 8 -0.17 5.38 -10.93
C SER A 8 -0.12 5.55 -9.41
N ALA A 9 0.12 4.48 -8.65
CA ALA A 9 0.24 4.54 -7.19
C ALA A 9 1.40 5.45 -6.75
N VAL A 10 2.60 5.26 -7.30
CA VAL A 10 3.75 6.14 -6.96
C VAL A 10 3.51 7.59 -7.38
N GLY A 11 2.90 7.82 -8.55
CA GLY A 11 2.59 9.17 -9.03
C GLY A 11 1.58 9.89 -8.14
N LEU A 12 0.54 9.18 -7.67
CA LEU A 12 -0.43 9.72 -6.71
C LEU A 12 0.23 10.04 -5.38
N LEU A 13 1.09 9.13 -4.88
CA LEU A 13 1.81 9.35 -3.63
C LEU A 13 2.72 10.59 -3.72
N CYS A 14 3.47 10.74 -4.81
CA CYS A 14 4.25 11.95 -5.06
C CYS A 14 3.37 13.20 -5.02
N ARG A 15 2.18 13.17 -5.63
CA ARG A 15 1.25 14.32 -5.62
C ARG A 15 0.75 14.67 -4.22
N MET A 16 0.43 13.67 -3.40
CA MET A 16 0.07 13.88 -1.99
C MET A 16 1.20 14.56 -1.21
N TYR A 17 2.44 14.07 -1.35
CA TYR A 17 3.60 14.69 -0.70
C TYR A 17 3.93 16.09 -1.24
N THR A 18 3.60 16.41 -2.49
CA THR A 18 3.78 17.75 -3.07
C THR A 18 2.56 18.67 -2.92
N GLY A 19 1.62 18.34 -2.04
CA GLY A 19 0.56 19.26 -1.59
C GLY A 19 -0.82 19.07 -2.20
N TRP A 20 -1.09 17.99 -2.95
CA TRP A 20 -2.48 17.66 -3.32
C TRP A 20 -3.22 17.08 -2.11
N ASP A 21 -4.38 17.64 -1.80
CA ASP A 21 -5.26 17.14 -0.74
C ASP A 21 -6.20 16.02 -1.23
N LYS A 22 -6.95 15.43 -0.30
CA LYS A 22 -7.92 14.36 -0.59
C LYS A 22 -9.08 14.80 -1.51
N LYS A 23 -9.37 16.11 -1.57
CA LYS A 23 -10.47 16.68 -2.37
C LYS A 23 -10.03 16.95 -3.81
N HIS A 24 -8.73 16.95 -4.09
CA HIS A 24 -8.22 17.15 -5.44
C HIS A 24 -8.80 16.09 -6.40
N PRO A 25 -9.41 16.48 -7.55
CA PRO A 25 -10.09 15.54 -8.45
C PRO A 25 -9.20 14.39 -8.95
N GLY A 26 -7.91 14.67 -9.14
CA GLY A 26 -6.92 13.66 -9.52
C GLY A 26 -6.64 12.62 -8.43
N ILE A 27 -6.71 12.99 -7.14
CA ILE A 27 -6.57 12.06 -6.02
C ILE A 27 -7.81 11.17 -5.93
N ILE A 28 -9.01 11.76 -5.97
CA ILE A 28 -10.27 11.02 -5.93
C ILE A 28 -10.34 9.99 -7.06
N ALA A 29 -10.06 10.41 -8.30
CA ALA A 29 -10.07 9.52 -9.46
C ALA A 29 -9.00 8.42 -9.35
N GLY A 30 -7.81 8.78 -8.88
CA GLY A 30 -6.71 7.84 -8.69
C GLY A 30 -7.01 6.78 -7.64
N VAL A 31 -7.52 7.18 -6.47
CA VAL A 31 -7.93 6.29 -5.38
C VAL A 31 -9.05 5.36 -5.84
N LYS A 32 -10.02 5.85 -6.61
CA LYS A 32 -11.08 5.01 -7.18
C LYS A 32 -10.50 3.89 -8.06
N GLU A 33 -9.53 4.21 -8.93
CA GLU A 33 -8.86 3.19 -9.76
C GLU A 33 -8.03 2.21 -8.93
N LEU A 34 -7.31 2.69 -7.90
CA LEU A 34 -6.56 1.83 -6.98
C LEU A 34 -7.47 0.89 -6.19
N SER A 35 -8.56 1.40 -5.62
CA SER A 35 -9.55 0.62 -4.85
C SER A 35 -10.26 -0.42 -5.72
N LYS A 36 -10.52 -0.09 -7.00
CA LYS A 36 -11.02 -1.05 -7.99
C LYS A 36 -10.00 -2.13 -8.33
N HIS A 37 -8.72 -1.79 -8.42
CA HIS A 37 -7.66 -2.75 -8.71
C HIS A 37 -7.40 -3.72 -7.55
N GLY A 38 -7.44 -3.22 -6.31
CA GLY A 38 -7.25 -4.03 -5.11
C GLY A 38 -5.83 -4.55 -4.94
N VAL A 39 -5.65 -5.51 -4.03
CA VAL A 39 -4.34 -6.07 -3.69
C VAL A 39 -3.82 -6.95 -4.83
N SER A 40 -2.55 -6.75 -5.22
CA SER A 40 -1.87 -7.62 -6.18
C SER A 40 -1.09 -8.72 -5.47
N LYS A 41 -1.44 -9.98 -5.68
CA LYS A 41 -0.71 -11.13 -5.10
C LYS A 41 0.69 -11.32 -5.66
N ASN A 42 0.99 -10.74 -6.83
CA ASN A 42 2.27 -10.92 -7.53
C ASN A 42 3.13 -9.65 -7.67
N ASP A 43 2.68 -8.50 -7.15
CA ASP A 43 3.39 -7.23 -7.31
C ASP A 43 3.46 -6.44 -5.99
N PHE A 44 4.45 -6.79 -5.17
CA PHE A 44 4.66 -6.18 -3.85
C PHE A 44 5.11 -4.72 -3.95
N TYR A 45 5.78 -4.35 -5.05
CA TYR A 45 6.14 -2.96 -5.32
C TYR A 45 4.89 -2.10 -5.50
N TYR A 46 3.92 -2.57 -6.29
CA TYR A 46 2.63 -1.90 -6.41
C TYR A 46 1.92 -1.80 -5.05
N ASN A 47 1.76 -2.92 -4.33
CA ASN A 47 1.04 -2.93 -3.06
C ASN A 47 1.65 -1.94 -2.05
N TYR A 48 2.98 -1.84 -1.99
CA TYR A 48 3.67 -0.91 -1.10
C TYR A 48 3.30 0.56 -1.35
N TYR A 49 3.22 0.99 -2.61
CA TYR A 49 2.79 2.36 -2.93
C TYR A 49 1.28 2.54 -2.79
N ALA A 50 0.49 1.54 -3.20
CA ALA A 50 -0.97 1.58 -3.08
C ALA A 50 -1.40 1.68 -1.61
N ALA A 51 -0.78 0.89 -0.73
CA ALA A 51 -1.03 0.93 0.71
C ALA A 51 -0.80 2.32 1.28
N GLN A 52 0.29 3.00 0.91
CA GLN A 52 0.55 4.37 1.37
C GLN A 52 -0.48 5.37 0.87
N VAL A 53 -0.83 5.33 -0.43
CA VAL A 53 -1.85 6.23 -1.00
C VAL A 53 -3.20 6.03 -0.31
N LEU A 54 -3.65 4.77 -0.20
CA LEU A 54 -4.92 4.45 0.40
C LEU A 54 -4.93 4.75 1.90
N ARG A 55 -3.84 4.48 2.62
CA ARG A 55 -3.70 4.85 4.04
C ARG A 55 -3.77 6.36 4.27
N GLN A 56 -3.15 7.16 3.40
CA GLN A 56 -3.21 8.62 3.50
C GLN A 56 -4.60 9.14 3.16
N TYR A 57 -5.27 8.53 2.17
CA TYR A 57 -6.65 8.86 1.83
C TYR A 57 -7.65 8.48 2.95
N GLY A 58 -7.50 7.29 3.53
CA GLY A 58 -8.37 6.74 4.58
C GLY A 58 -9.71 6.24 4.04
N GLY A 59 -10.68 6.06 4.94
CA GLY A 59 -12.04 5.64 4.61
C GLY A 59 -12.17 4.18 4.18
N ALA A 60 -13.31 3.83 3.60
CA ALA A 60 -13.66 2.46 3.23
C ALA A 60 -12.69 1.84 2.20
N GLU A 61 -12.06 2.66 1.35
CA GLU A 61 -11.05 2.23 0.39
C GLU A 61 -9.80 1.70 1.09
N TRP A 62 -9.36 2.36 2.17
CA TRP A 62 -8.26 1.88 2.99
C TRP A 62 -8.66 0.61 3.74
N ASP A 63 -9.80 0.61 4.42
CA ASP A 63 -10.22 -0.50 5.28
C ASP A 63 -10.32 -1.81 4.49
N LYS A 64 -10.95 -1.75 3.31
CA LYS A 64 -11.06 -2.89 2.40
C LYS A 64 -9.68 -3.39 1.95
N PHE A 65 -8.82 -2.49 1.49
CA PHE A 65 -7.51 -2.87 0.98
C PHE A 65 -6.61 -3.43 2.08
N ASN A 66 -6.62 -2.80 3.27
CA ASN A 66 -5.78 -3.19 4.39
C ASN A 66 -6.14 -4.58 4.91
N VAL A 67 -7.44 -4.89 5.08
CA VAL A 67 -7.87 -6.22 5.51
C VAL A 67 -7.38 -7.29 4.53
N GLU A 68 -7.61 -7.11 3.23
CA GLU A 68 -7.16 -8.06 2.21
C GLU A 68 -5.64 -8.21 2.19
N MET A 69 -4.90 -7.09 2.26
CA MET A 69 -3.44 -7.08 2.21
C MET A 69 -2.84 -7.76 3.44
N ARG A 70 -3.28 -7.36 4.65
CA ARG A 70 -2.80 -7.90 5.92
C ARG A 70 -3.05 -9.40 5.99
N ASP A 71 -4.28 -9.83 5.71
CA ASP A 71 -4.66 -11.23 5.84
C ASP A 71 -3.91 -12.10 4.82
N TYR A 72 -3.72 -11.60 3.59
CA TYR A 72 -2.88 -12.26 2.59
C TYR A 72 -1.43 -12.39 3.04
N LEU A 73 -0.82 -11.32 3.57
CA LEU A 73 0.56 -11.34 4.03
C LEU A 73 0.73 -12.32 5.21
N VAL A 74 -0.15 -12.28 6.21
CA VAL A 74 -0.10 -13.20 7.35
C VAL A 74 -0.25 -14.65 6.88
N ALA A 75 -1.24 -14.94 6.03
CA ALA A 75 -1.49 -16.29 5.54
C ALA A 75 -0.39 -16.84 4.61
N SER A 76 0.33 -15.97 3.89
CA SER A 76 1.37 -16.37 2.93
C SER A 76 2.79 -16.37 3.51
N GLN A 77 2.97 -15.97 4.78
CA GLN A 77 4.27 -16.00 5.44
C GLN A 77 4.77 -17.45 5.59
N ALA A 78 5.99 -17.71 5.15
CA ALA A 78 6.58 -19.05 5.29
C ALA A 78 6.69 -19.46 6.77
N GLN A 79 6.32 -20.70 7.09
CA GLN A 79 6.26 -21.21 8.47
C GLN A 79 7.37 -22.20 8.82
N GLU A 80 8.19 -22.60 7.84
CA GLU A 80 9.10 -23.74 7.97
C GLU A 80 10.52 -23.43 7.49
N GLY A 81 11.49 -24.17 8.06
CA GLY A 81 12.90 -24.13 7.69
C GLY A 81 13.54 -22.75 7.81
N GLY A 82 14.62 -22.54 7.05
CA GLY A 82 15.35 -21.26 7.02
C GLY A 82 14.59 -20.11 6.36
N ALA A 83 13.40 -20.37 5.80
CA ALA A 83 12.53 -19.34 5.25
C ALA A 83 11.46 -18.87 6.25
N LYS A 84 11.34 -19.49 7.43
CA LYS A 84 10.32 -19.15 8.43
C LYS A 84 10.35 -17.64 8.73
N GLY A 85 9.17 -17.01 8.66
CA GLY A 85 9.00 -15.58 8.89
C GLY A 85 9.19 -14.68 7.66
N SER A 86 9.55 -15.24 6.50
CA SER A 86 9.82 -14.48 5.27
C SER A 86 8.74 -14.64 4.20
N TRP A 87 8.80 -13.78 3.18
CA TRP A 87 7.93 -13.84 2.01
C TRP A 87 8.73 -14.03 0.72
N TYR A 88 8.15 -14.78 -0.20
CA TYR A 88 8.69 -14.90 -1.55
C TYR A 88 7.56 -15.09 -2.55
N VAL A 89 7.52 -14.20 -3.53
CA VAL A 89 6.54 -14.17 -4.62
C VAL A 89 7.30 -13.98 -5.91
N LYS A 90 6.92 -14.76 -6.93
CA LYS A 90 7.45 -14.57 -8.29
C LYS A 90 6.54 -13.63 -9.06
N GLY A 91 7.13 -12.68 -9.77
CA GLY A 91 6.42 -11.76 -10.65
C GLY A 91 6.53 -10.29 -10.22
N GLY A 92 5.79 -9.45 -10.94
CA GLY A 92 5.74 -8.01 -10.70
C GLY A 92 7.11 -7.34 -10.83
N HIS A 93 7.21 -6.15 -10.23
CA HIS A 93 8.42 -5.33 -10.31
C HIS A 93 9.56 -5.84 -9.41
N THR A 94 9.27 -6.77 -8.50
CA THR A 94 10.26 -7.37 -7.59
C THR A 94 10.74 -8.76 -8.03
N SER A 95 10.39 -9.18 -9.25
CA SER A 95 10.65 -10.54 -9.77
C SER A 95 12.12 -10.98 -9.67
N ASN A 96 13.06 -10.06 -9.84
CA ASN A 96 14.51 -10.34 -9.77
C ASN A 96 15.17 -9.87 -8.45
N ALA A 97 14.39 -9.39 -7.47
CA ALA A 97 14.92 -8.78 -6.26
C ALA A 97 15.21 -9.77 -5.11
N GLY A 98 14.73 -11.02 -5.25
CA GLY A 98 14.95 -12.09 -4.28
C GLY A 98 14.11 -11.97 -3.00
N ARG A 99 14.22 -13.00 -2.15
CA ARG A 99 13.43 -13.16 -0.92
C ARG A 99 13.62 -12.02 0.08
N LEU A 100 14.85 -11.52 0.22
CA LEU A 100 15.16 -10.45 1.17
C LEU A 100 14.35 -9.18 0.84
N CYS A 101 14.41 -8.74 -0.42
CA CYS A 101 13.69 -7.54 -0.85
C CYS A 101 12.17 -7.70 -0.70
N ILE A 102 11.61 -8.85 -1.09
CA ILE A 102 10.18 -9.12 -0.96
C ILE A 102 9.76 -9.15 0.51
N THR A 103 10.59 -9.70 1.39
CA THR A 103 10.36 -9.69 2.83
C THR A 103 10.36 -8.27 3.37
N SER A 104 11.31 -7.42 2.96
CA SER A 104 11.30 -6.00 3.34
C SER A 104 10.02 -5.30 2.88
N PHE A 105 9.54 -5.54 1.65
CA PHE A 105 8.26 -4.97 1.23
C PHE A 105 7.10 -5.46 2.09
N ALA A 106 7.04 -6.75 2.39
CA ALA A 106 6.00 -7.33 3.24
C ALA A 106 5.96 -6.67 4.62
N THR A 107 7.12 -6.53 5.27
CA THR A 107 7.22 -5.89 6.59
C THR A 107 6.83 -4.43 6.53
N MET A 108 7.28 -3.69 5.50
CA MET A 108 6.93 -2.28 5.32
C MET A 108 5.44 -2.05 5.07
N MET A 109 4.78 -2.98 4.39
CA MET A 109 3.33 -2.93 4.19
C MET A 109 2.57 -3.21 5.48
N LEU A 110 3.05 -4.15 6.32
CA LEU A 110 2.43 -4.45 7.62
C LEU A 110 2.61 -3.32 8.64
N GLU A 111 3.62 -2.46 8.51
CA GLU A 111 3.83 -1.32 9.41
C GLU A 111 3.28 0.01 8.88
N VAL A 112 2.61 0.02 7.73
CA VAL A 112 2.25 1.27 7.01
C VAL A 112 1.46 2.26 7.88
N TYR A 113 0.66 1.77 8.82
CA TYR A 113 -0.15 2.56 9.73
C TYR A 113 0.61 3.11 10.94
N TYR A 114 1.79 2.58 11.26
CA TYR A 114 2.67 3.09 12.33
C TYR A 114 3.85 3.91 11.77
N ARG A 115 4.27 3.63 10.54
CA ARG A 115 5.49 4.19 9.95
C ARG A 115 5.30 5.57 9.36
N HIS A 116 4.13 5.85 8.78
CA HIS A 116 3.89 7.10 8.06
C HIS A 116 2.99 8.01 8.88
N MET A 117 3.51 9.19 9.23
CA MET A 117 2.67 10.24 9.81
C MET A 117 1.53 10.59 8.83
N PRO A 118 0.30 10.80 9.33
CA PRO A 118 -0.80 11.18 8.46
C PRO A 118 -0.54 12.57 7.86
N LEU A 119 -0.42 12.65 6.53
CA LEU A 119 -0.13 13.89 5.80
C LEU A 119 -1.20 14.98 6.02
N TYR A 120 -2.41 14.57 6.40
CA TYR A 120 -3.55 15.44 6.52
C TYR A 120 -4.03 15.64 7.96
N ALA A 121 -3.28 15.14 8.97
CA ALA A 121 -3.65 15.24 10.39
C ALA A 121 -3.72 16.69 10.91
N GLU A 122 -2.88 17.61 10.41
CA GLU A 122 -2.94 19.01 10.88
C GLU A 122 -4.09 19.80 10.26
N ALA A 123 -4.60 19.37 9.10
CA ALA A 123 -5.68 20.04 8.38
C ALA A 123 -7.08 19.54 8.79
N ALA A 124 -7.16 18.34 9.36
CA ALA A 124 -8.40 17.75 9.87
C ALA A 124 -8.29 17.68 11.39
N GLY A 125 -9.02 18.54 12.11
CA GLY A 125 -9.23 18.40 13.55
C GLY A 125 -10.12 17.20 13.88
N GLU A 126 -9.80 16.02 13.34
CA GLU A 126 -10.60 14.81 13.43
C GLU A 126 -9.79 13.64 14.02
N GLU A 127 -10.30 13.22 15.17
CA GLU A 127 -10.30 11.91 15.83
C GLU A 127 -9.00 11.10 15.86
N ASP A 128 -8.56 10.82 17.10
CA ASP A 128 -7.49 9.88 17.44
C ASP A 128 -7.55 8.65 16.54
N PHE A 129 -6.52 8.49 15.71
CA PHE A 129 -6.35 7.35 14.83
C PHE A 129 -6.31 6.07 15.68
N PRO A 130 -7.32 5.17 15.60
CA PRO A 130 -7.25 3.93 16.33
C PRO A 130 -6.14 3.06 15.72
N LEU A 131 -5.21 2.63 16.57
CA LEU A 131 -4.07 1.77 16.25
C LEU A 131 -4.47 0.34 15.87
#